data_AF-A0AAJ4MHD6-F1
#
_entry.id   AF-A0AAJ4MHD6-F1
#
_cell.length_a   1.000
_cell.length_b   1.000
_cell.length_c   1.000
_cell.angle_alpha   90.00
_cell.angle_beta   90.00
_cell.angle_gamma   90.00
#
_symmetry.space_group_name_H-M   'P 1'
#
loop_
_entity.id
_entity.type
_entity.pdbx_description
1 polymer ?
#
loop_
_entity_poly.entity_id
_entity_poly.type
_entity_poly.pdbx_seq_one_letter_code
_entity_poly.pdbx_strand_id
1 'polypeptide(L)'
;MSKWFYMNLVLLLMAIWQVVKPFSFPIFSLPILFGLIGFLLFLFNWTRNAVFSTIRNVPERKTKIKLANLSKKVMPYHRWIGTAALVFILLHAVFVLHWYSFSFQNMKMLAGLLAFVNLILMVLTGWWRLVKPTGRMRQIHLRLGISLFFIISLHLLL
;
A
#
# COMPACT_ATOMS: atom_id res chain seq x y z
N MET A 1 -0.49 -13.02 16.42
CA MET A 1 -0.37 -11.75 15.65
C MET A 1 -1.72 -11.40 15.05
N SER A 2 -1.99 -10.15 14.65
CA SER A 2 -3.29 -9.79 14.05
C SER A 2 -3.49 -10.42 12.67
N LYS A 3 -4.75 -10.69 12.28
CA LYS A 3 -5.09 -11.23 10.94
C LYS A 3 -4.52 -10.39 9.79
N TRP A 4 -4.43 -9.08 9.99
CA TRP A 4 -3.84 -8.15 9.04
C TRP A 4 -2.35 -8.38 8.80
N PHE A 5 -1.61 -8.91 9.77
CA PHE A 5 -0.21 -9.27 9.57
C PHE A 5 -0.07 -10.42 8.57
N TYR A 6 -0.90 -11.46 8.71
CA TYR A 6 -0.94 -12.58 7.76
C TYR A 6 -1.41 -12.14 6.38
N MET A 7 -2.43 -11.27 6.31
CA MET A 7 -2.88 -10.69 5.04
C MET A 7 -1.76 -9.89 4.34
N ASN A 8 -0.97 -9.11 5.08
CA ASN A 8 0.19 -8.42 4.50
C ASN A 8 1.25 -9.38 4.00
N LEU A 9 1.52 -10.46 4.74
CA LEU A 9 2.48 -11.49 4.33
C LEU A 9 2.01 -12.19 3.04
N VAL A 10 0.74 -12.58 2.95
CA VAL A 10 0.16 -13.15 1.74
C VAL A 10 0.30 -12.19 0.57
N LEU A 11 -0.02 -10.91 0.76
CA LEU A 11 0.09 -9.92 -0.30
C LEU A 11 1.55 -9.70 -0.75
N LEU A 12 2.50 -9.74 0.18
CA LEU A 12 3.93 -9.69 -0.13
C LEU A 12 4.37 -10.91 -0.97
N LEU A 13 3.97 -12.11 -0.55
CA LEU A 13 4.29 -13.34 -1.27
C LEU A 13 3.67 -13.35 -2.67
N MET A 14 2.46 -12.83 -2.84
CA MET A 14 1.83 -12.65 -4.15
C MET A 14 2.62 -11.70 -5.04
N ALA A 15 3.07 -10.56 -4.50
CA ALA A 15 3.89 -9.62 -5.26
C ALA A 15 5.23 -10.24 -5.69
N ILE A 16 5.92 -10.94 -4.78
CA ILE A 16 7.15 -11.68 -5.09
C ILE A 16 6.88 -12.73 -6.17
N TRP A 17 5.80 -13.50 -6.02
CA TRP A 17 5.41 -14.50 -7.01
C TRP A 17 5.18 -13.88 -8.39
N GLN A 18 4.47 -12.76 -8.49
CA GLN A 18 4.24 -12.08 -9.78
C GLN A 18 5.52 -11.56 -10.41
N VAL A 19 6.50 -11.15 -9.61
CA VAL A 19 7.80 -10.68 -10.09
C VAL A 19 8.70 -11.84 -10.55
N VAL A 20 8.62 -13.00 -9.89
CA VAL A 20 9.49 -14.16 -10.16
C VAL A 20 8.88 -15.12 -11.21
N LYS A 21 7.55 -15.19 -11.32
CA LYS A 21 6.82 -16.04 -12.28
C LYS A 21 7.25 -15.86 -13.75
N PRO A 22 7.60 -14.66 -14.26
CA PRO A 22 8.26 -14.58 -15.56
C PRO A 22 9.67 -15.19 -15.45
N PHE A 23 9.74 -16.52 -15.55
CA PHE A 23 10.96 -17.27 -15.80
C PHE A 23 11.63 -16.68 -17.03
N SER A 24 12.90 -16.27 -16.89
CA SER A 24 13.80 -15.63 -17.88
C SER A 24 13.92 -14.12 -17.70
N PHE A 25 14.67 -13.67 -16.70
CA PHE A 25 15.23 -12.31 -16.71
C PHE A 25 16.39 -12.25 -17.72
N PRO A 26 16.32 -11.35 -18.71
CA PRO A 26 17.52 -10.60 -19.05
C PRO A 26 17.46 -9.19 -18.46
N ILE A 27 16.26 -8.59 -18.33
CA ILE A 27 16.10 -7.20 -17.90
C ILE A 27 14.84 -7.07 -17.03
N PHE A 28 15.03 -6.69 -15.77
CA PHE A 28 13.96 -6.24 -14.88
C PHE A 28 13.34 -4.97 -15.50
N SER A 29 12.13 -5.06 -16.07
CA SER A 29 11.55 -3.90 -16.77
C SER A 29 11.24 -2.78 -15.76
N LEU A 30 11.51 -1.52 -16.14
CA LEU A 30 11.29 -0.36 -15.28
C LEU A 30 9.85 -0.27 -14.70
N PRO A 31 8.76 -0.67 -15.39
CA PRO A 31 7.43 -0.61 -14.78
C PRO A 31 7.34 -1.54 -13.58
N ILE A 32 7.90 -2.74 -13.68
CA ILE A 32 7.88 -3.73 -12.59
C ILE A 32 8.71 -3.23 -11.41
N LEU A 33 9.90 -2.65 -11.68
CA LEU A 33 10.75 -2.08 -10.63
C LEU A 33 10.04 -0.97 -9.84
N PHE A 34 9.51 0.03 -10.54
CA PHE A 34 8.83 1.16 -9.89
C PHE A 34 7.52 0.73 -9.22
N GLY A 35 6.79 -0.21 -9.83
CA GLY A 35 5.60 -0.81 -9.23
C GLY A 35 5.92 -1.53 -7.93
N LEU A 36 6.99 -2.33 -7.90
CA LEU A 36 7.44 -3.06 -6.72
C LEU A 36 7.90 -2.12 -5.60
N ILE A 37 8.70 -1.10 -5.90
CA ILE A 37 9.13 -0.11 -4.90
C ILE A 37 7.91 0.61 -4.31
N GLY A 38 7.00 1.11 -5.15
CA GLY A 38 5.77 1.76 -4.71
C GLY A 38 4.90 0.85 -3.84
N PHE A 39 4.75 -0.42 -4.25
CA PHE A 39 4.04 -1.45 -3.50
C PHE A 39 4.66 -1.73 -2.13
N LEU A 40 5.99 -1.88 -2.05
CA LEU A 40 6.68 -2.15 -0.78
C LEU A 40 6.54 -0.96 0.20
N LEU A 41 6.63 0.27 -0.30
CA LEU A 41 6.38 1.47 0.49
C LEU A 41 4.92 1.51 0.98
N PHE A 42 3.95 1.20 0.12
CA PHE A 42 2.55 1.05 0.52
C PHE A 42 2.39 -0.02 1.61
N LEU A 43 2.98 -1.21 1.43
CA LEU A 43 2.84 -2.34 2.34
C LEU A 43 3.47 -2.06 3.70
N PHE A 44 4.65 -1.42 3.73
CA PHE A 44 5.26 -0.91 4.95
C PHE A 44 4.28 0.05 5.67
N ASN A 45 3.69 0.97 4.91
CA ASN A 45 2.77 1.95 5.47
C ASN A 45 1.48 1.31 6.02
N TRP A 46 0.97 0.32 5.30
CA TRP A 46 -0.22 -0.46 5.64
C TRP A 46 0.00 -1.38 6.84
N THR A 47 1.23 -1.85 7.07
CA THR A 47 1.61 -2.68 8.23
C THR A 47 1.25 -2.02 9.56
N ARG A 48 1.14 -0.69 9.60
CA ARG A 48 0.65 0.03 10.79
C ARG A 48 -0.77 -0.38 11.19
N ASN A 49 -1.64 -0.71 10.24
CA ASN A 49 -2.97 -1.25 10.56
C ASN A 49 -2.86 -2.58 11.33
N ALA A 50 -1.96 -3.47 10.89
CA ALA A 50 -1.68 -4.71 11.59
C ALA A 50 -1.11 -4.48 12.99
N VAL A 51 -0.16 -3.55 13.13
CA VAL A 51 0.44 -3.18 14.43
C VAL A 51 -0.61 -2.62 15.38
N PHE A 52 -1.44 -1.66 14.95
CA PHE A 52 -2.51 -1.10 15.78
C PHE A 52 -3.59 -2.12 16.14
N SER A 53 -3.88 -3.08 15.27
CA SER A 53 -4.75 -4.21 15.61
C SER A 53 -4.10 -5.11 16.67
N THR A 54 -2.80 -5.40 16.56
CA THR A 54 -2.07 -6.19 17.55
C THR A 54 -2.02 -5.50 18.92
N ILE A 55 -1.75 -4.19 18.96
CA ILE A 55 -1.74 -3.38 20.20
C ILE A 55 -3.09 -3.47 20.94
N ARG A 56 -4.21 -3.42 20.21
CA ARG A 56 -5.56 -3.49 20.81
C ARG A 56 -5.86 -4.84 21.44
N ASN A 57 -5.33 -5.92 20.85
CA ASN A 57 -5.70 -7.29 21.21
C ASN A 57 -4.67 -8.00 22.10
N VAL A 58 -3.45 -7.46 22.26
CA VAL A 58 -2.43 -8.10 23.12
C VAL A 58 -2.81 -7.93 24.60
N PRO A 59 -2.85 -9.02 25.40
CA PRO A 59 -3.23 -8.95 26.81
C PRO A 59 -2.11 -8.32 27.65
N GLU A 60 -0.85 -8.66 27.34
CA GLU A 60 0.28 -8.21 28.13
C GLU A 60 0.59 -6.70 27.96
N ARG A 61 0.55 -5.97 29.07
CA ARG A 61 0.77 -4.50 29.10
C ARG A 61 2.17 -4.11 28.63
N LYS A 62 3.21 -4.85 29.01
CA LYS A 62 4.61 -4.55 28.62
C LYS A 62 4.78 -4.58 27.10
N THR A 63 4.28 -5.65 26.46
CA THR A 63 4.28 -5.77 24.99
C THR A 63 3.46 -4.67 24.32
N LYS A 64 2.29 -4.32 24.87
CA LYS A 64 1.45 -3.21 24.38
C LYS A 64 2.20 -1.88 24.37
N ILE A 65 2.90 -1.55 25.46
CA ILE A 65 3.70 -0.31 25.58
C ILE A 65 4.85 -0.31 24.57
N LYS A 66 5.57 -1.43 24.44
CA LYS A 66 6.68 -1.58 23.49
C LYS A 66 6.23 -1.30 22.05
N LEU A 67 5.13 -1.93 21.61
CA LEU A 67 4.58 -1.75 20.27
C LEU A 67 4.02 -0.34 20.04
N ALA A 68 3.39 0.26 21.05
CA ALA A 68 2.90 1.64 20.98
C ALA A 68 4.04 2.64 20.83
N ASN A 69 5.12 2.49 21.58
CA ASN A 69 6.31 3.34 21.49
C ASN A 69 6.99 3.20 20.13
N LEU A 70 7.10 1.98 19.59
CA LEU A 70 7.59 1.76 18.23
C LEU A 70 6.71 2.47 17.19
N SER A 71 5.38 2.31 17.28
CA SER A 71 4.44 2.92 16.34
C SER A 71 4.47 4.46 16.38
N LYS A 72 4.68 5.06 17.57
CA LYS A 72 4.86 6.50 17.73
C LYS A 72 6.09 7.02 16.99
N LYS A 73 7.23 6.31 17.07
CA LYS A 73 8.47 6.69 16.37
C LYS A 73 8.31 6.70 14.85
N VAL A 74 7.51 5.79 14.28
CA VAL A 74 7.29 5.68 12.83
C VAL A 74 6.18 6.62 12.33
N MET A 75 5.34 7.16 13.21
CA MET A 75 4.20 8.02 12.86
C MET A 75 4.55 9.25 12.02
N PRO A 76 5.63 10.00 12.28
CA PRO A 76 5.99 11.17 11.48
C PRO A 76 6.25 10.84 10.01
N TYR A 77 6.87 9.69 9.76
CA TYR A 77 7.28 9.23 8.43
C TYR A 77 6.13 8.61 7.62
N HIS A 78 5.05 8.16 8.26
CA HIS A 78 3.91 7.51 7.62
C HIS A 78 3.37 8.28 6.40
N ARG A 79 3.24 9.61 6.51
CA ARG A 79 2.73 10.43 5.39
C ARG A 79 3.74 10.55 4.26
N TRP A 80 5.00 10.80 4.60
CA TRP A 80 6.08 10.90 3.62
C TRP A 80 6.29 9.59 2.85
N ILE A 81 6.23 8.45 3.54
CA ILE A 81 6.30 7.13 2.90
C ILE A 81 5.09 6.90 1.99
N GLY A 82 3.89 7.35 2.39
CA GLY A 82 2.71 7.31 1.54
C GLY A 82 2.85 8.17 0.28
N THR A 83 3.39 9.38 0.42
CA THR A 83 3.70 10.26 -0.73
C THR A 83 4.75 9.63 -1.63
N ALA A 84 5.82 9.05 -1.06
CA ALA A 84 6.85 8.36 -1.84
C ALA A 84 6.27 7.16 -2.61
N ALA A 85 5.40 6.37 -1.97
CA ALA A 85 4.66 5.30 -2.66
C ALA A 85 3.87 5.85 -3.85
N LEU A 86 3.15 6.97 -3.68
CA LEU A 86 2.41 7.61 -4.77
C LEU A 86 3.33 8.06 -5.92
N VAL A 87 4.49 8.65 -5.63
CA VAL A 87 5.46 9.06 -6.67
C VAL A 87 5.94 7.86 -7.48
N PHE A 88 6.30 6.76 -6.81
CA PHE A 88 6.76 5.55 -7.50
C PHE A 88 5.64 4.86 -8.30
N ILE A 89 4.41 4.84 -7.78
CA ILE A 89 3.25 4.31 -8.52
C ILE A 89 2.88 5.21 -9.71
N LEU A 90 3.05 6.53 -9.60
CA LEU A 90 2.88 7.45 -10.73
C LEU A 90 3.89 7.12 -11.84
N LEU A 91 5.17 6.94 -11.51
CA LEU A 91 6.20 6.51 -12.47
C LEU A 91 5.86 5.16 -13.10
N HIS A 92 5.44 4.19 -12.29
CA HIS A 92 4.94 2.90 -12.78
C HIS A 92 3.81 3.09 -13.80
N ALA A 93 2.78 3.89 -13.49
CA ALA A 93 1.67 4.14 -14.40
C ALA A 93 2.12 4.82 -15.70
N VAL A 94 3.02 5.82 -15.62
CA VAL A 94 3.60 6.49 -16.81
C VAL A 94 4.31 5.49 -17.72
N PHE A 95 5.16 4.63 -17.16
CA PHE A 95 5.86 3.61 -17.95
C PHE A 95 4.92 2.56 -18.55
N VAL A 96 3.90 2.13 -17.81
CA VAL A 96 2.89 1.20 -18.34
C VAL A 96 2.15 1.83 -19.52
N LEU A 97 1.70 3.08 -19.39
CA LEU A 97 1.00 3.79 -20.46
C LEU A 97 1.89 4.03 -21.68
N HIS A 98 3.15 4.41 -21.47
CA HIS A 98 4.09 4.68 -22.54
C HIS A 98 4.40 3.41 -23.37
N TRP A 99 4.59 2.25 -22.73
CA TRP A 99 5.00 1.03 -23.42
C TRP A 99 3.87 0.12 -23.87
N TYR A 100 2.74 0.10 -23.16
CA TYR A 100 1.65 -0.83 -23.44
C TYR A 100 0.38 -0.13 -23.95
N SER A 101 0.37 1.20 -23.98
CA SER A 101 -0.82 2.02 -24.26
C SER A 101 -1.98 1.76 -23.29
N PHE A 102 -2.98 2.64 -23.30
CA PHE A 102 -4.17 2.44 -22.49
C PHE A 102 -5.22 1.58 -23.23
N SER A 103 -5.64 0.47 -22.64
CA SER A 103 -6.76 -0.37 -23.07
C SER A 103 -7.82 -0.58 -21.97
N PHE A 104 -9.06 -0.17 -22.23
CA PHE A 104 -10.20 -0.47 -21.35
C PHE A 104 -10.55 -1.97 -21.28
N GLN A 105 -10.03 -2.80 -22.18
CA GLN A 105 -10.26 -4.25 -22.17
C GLN A 105 -9.30 -4.98 -21.21
N ASN A 106 -8.20 -4.32 -20.80
CA ASN A 106 -7.23 -4.91 -19.90
C ASN A 106 -7.66 -4.70 -18.42
N MET A 107 -8.25 -5.75 -17.83
CA MET A 107 -8.75 -5.70 -16.45
C MET A 107 -7.66 -5.42 -15.42
N LYS A 108 -6.43 -5.91 -15.64
CA LYS A 108 -5.29 -5.62 -14.75
C LYS A 108 -4.99 -4.13 -14.74
N MET A 109 -4.99 -3.50 -15.90
CA MET A 109 -4.72 -2.06 -16.01
C MET A 109 -5.86 -1.22 -15.44
N LEU A 110 -7.12 -1.63 -15.60
CA LEU A 110 -8.26 -0.98 -14.94
C LEU A 110 -8.17 -1.07 -13.42
N ALA A 111 -7.85 -2.26 -12.87
CA ALA A 111 -7.63 -2.42 -11.44
C ALA A 111 -6.45 -1.57 -10.94
N GLY A 112 -5.38 -1.46 -11.74
CA GLY A 112 -4.23 -0.59 -11.45
C GLY A 112 -4.60 0.90 -11.42
N LEU A 113 -5.42 1.35 -12.38
CA LEU A 113 -5.93 2.73 -12.41
C LEU A 113 -6.80 3.04 -11.17
N LEU A 114 -7.70 2.11 -10.79
CA LEU A 114 -8.51 2.25 -9.59
C LEU A 114 -7.64 2.30 -8.31
N ALA A 115 -6.60 1.46 -8.24
CA ALA A 115 -5.63 1.50 -7.14
C ALA A 115 -4.91 2.85 -7.09
N PHE A 116 -4.47 3.37 -8.24
CA PHE A 116 -3.77 4.64 -8.34
C PHE A 116 -4.63 5.81 -7.88
N VAL A 117 -5.87 5.92 -8.36
CA VAL A 117 -6.83 6.96 -7.94
C VAL A 117 -7.10 6.86 -6.43
N ASN A 118 -7.30 5.66 -5.91
CA ASN A 118 -7.52 5.45 -4.48
C ASN A 118 -6.28 5.84 -3.65
N LEU A 119 -5.07 5.51 -4.10
CA LEU A 119 -3.82 5.93 -3.46
C LEU A 119 -3.69 7.46 -3.42
N ILE A 120 -4.03 8.18 -4.50
CA ILE A 120 -4.07 9.65 -4.50
C ILE A 120 -5.00 10.13 -3.39
N LEU A 121 -6.24 9.65 -3.35
CA LEU A 121 -7.22 10.05 -2.31
C LEU A 121 -6.72 9.71 -0.90
N MET A 122 -6.07 8.57 -0.72
CA MET A 122 -5.53 8.15 0.58
C MET A 122 -4.39 9.08 1.03
N VAL A 123 -3.48 9.46 0.13
CA VAL A 123 -2.40 10.41 0.43
C VAL A 123 -2.97 11.80 0.74
N LEU A 124 -3.88 12.32 -0.08
CA LEU A 124 -4.52 13.61 0.12
C LEU A 124 -5.24 13.68 1.48
N THR A 125 -6.04 12.66 1.81
CA THR A 125 -6.72 12.59 3.12
C THR A 125 -5.74 12.42 4.28
N GLY A 126 -4.59 11.78 4.06
CA GLY A 126 -3.51 11.65 5.05
C GLY A 126 -2.88 13.00 5.41
N TRP A 127 -2.66 13.86 4.41
CA TRP A 127 -2.16 15.23 4.60
C TRP A 127 -3.23 16.16 5.16
N TRP A 128 -4.46 16.08 4.66
CA TRP A 128 -5.59 16.90 5.13
C TRP A 128 -5.85 16.77 6.63
N ARG A 129 -5.60 15.58 7.20
CA ARG A 129 -5.73 15.33 8.63
C ARG A 129 -4.78 16.15 9.51
N LEU A 130 -3.75 16.80 8.97
CA LEU A 130 -2.98 17.81 9.72
C LEU A 130 -3.79 19.05 10.02
N VAL A 131 -4.55 19.51 9.03
CA VAL A 131 -5.26 20.77 9.08
C VAL A 131 -6.63 20.58 9.74
N LYS A 132 -7.32 19.46 9.43
CA LYS A 132 -8.65 19.15 9.97
C LYS A 132 -8.71 17.71 10.49
N PRO A 133 -8.20 17.44 11.71
CA PRO A 133 -8.20 16.11 12.31
C PRO A 133 -9.58 15.71 12.87
N THR A 134 -10.58 15.55 11.99
CA THR A 134 -11.92 15.10 12.41
C THR A 134 -12.03 13.57 12.46
N GLY A 135 -12.94 13.05 13.29
CA GLY A 135 -13.25 11.63 13.35
C GLY A 135 -13.73 11.07 12.01
N ARG A 136 -14.54 11.84 11.27
CA ARG A 136 -15.00 11.50 9.91
C ARG A 136 -13.81 11.36 8.95
N MET A 137 -12.86 12.30 8.96
CA MET A 137 -11.68 12.21 8.09
C MET A 137 -10.79 11.01 8.42
N ARG A 138 -10.64 10.67 9.70
CA ARG A 138 -9.95 9.44 10.10
C ARG A 138 -10.63 8.20 9.53
N GLN A 139 -11.96 8.13 9.56
CA GLN A 139 -12.71 6.99 9.01
C GLN A 139 -12.57 6.89 7.49
N ILE A 140 -12.67 8.01 6.77
CA ILE A 140 -12.47 8.05 5.31
C ILE A 140 -11.07 7.53 4.96
N HIS A 141 -10.03 8.06 5.59
CA HIS A 141 -8.65 7.64 5.34
C HIS A 141 -8.44 6.14 5.62
N LEU A 142 -9.03 5.61 6.70
CA LEU A 142 -8.96 4.18 7.01
C LEU A 142 -9.72 3.32 5.98
N ARG A 143 -10.91 3.76 5.54
CA ARG A 143 -11.69 3.06 4.51
C ARG A 143 -10.97 3.03 3.17
N LEU A 144 -10.35 4.14 2.78
CA LEU A 144 -9.49 4.22 1.58
C LEU A 144 -8.31 3.25 1.68
N GLY A 145 -7.64 3.18 2.84
CA GLY A 145 -6.57 2.19 3.04
C GLY A 145 -7.03 0.75 2.93
N ILE A 146 -8.19 0.42 3.51
CA ILE A 146 -8.77 -0.93 3.40
C ILE A 146 -9.14 -1.24 1.95
N SER A 147 -9.80 -0.33 1.24
CA SER A 147 -10.19 -0.56 -0.15
C SER A 147 -8.96 -0.64 -1.07
N LEU A 148 -7.95 0.19 -0.85
CA LEU A 148 -6.70 0.14 -1.61
C LEU A 148 -5.99 -1.20 -1.45
N PHE A 149 -5.96 -1.77 -0.24
CA PHE A 149 -5.39 -3.11 -0.01
C PHE A 149 -6.06 -4.17 -0.89
N PHE A 150 -7.39 -4.18 -0.96
CA PHE A 150 -8.13 -5.13 -1.78
C PHE A 150 -7.97 -4.88 -3.28
N ILE A 151 -7.98 -3.63 -3.73
CA ILE A 151 -7.80 -3.30 -5.15
C ILE A 151 -6.38 -3.66 -5.61
N ILE A 152 -5.35 -3.43 -4.80
CA ILE A 152 -3.97 -3.89 -5.09
C ILE A 152 -3.92 -5.41 -5.16
N SER A 153 -4.59 -6.11 -4.23
CA SER A 153 -4.66 -7.58 -4.26
C SER A 153 -5.28 -8.07 -5.56
N LEU A 154 -6.37 -7.44 -6.02
CA LEU A 154 -7.00 -7.74 -7.31
C LEU A 154 -6.07 -7.43 -8.49
N HIS A 155 -5.40 -6.28 -8.49
CA HIS A 155 -4.45 -5.90 -9.53
C HIS A 155 -3.26 -6.88 -9.63
N LEU A 156 -2.81 -7.45 -8.50
CA LEU A 156 -1.78 -8.49 -8.47
C LEU A 156 -2.29 -9.86 -8.91
N LEU A 157 -3.58 -10.16 -8.79
CA LEU A 157 -4.16 -11.44 -9.21
C LEU A 157 -4.42 -11.50 -10.72
N LEU A 158 -4.87 -10.38 -11.29
CA LEU A 158 -5.07 -10.19 -12.72
C LEU A 158 -3.72 -10.08 -13.45
#